data_AF-A0AAV6HKT7-F1
#
_entry.id   AF-A0AAV6HKT7-F1
#
_cell.length_a   1.000
_cell.length_b   1.000
_cell.length_c   1.000
_cell.angle_alpha   90.00
_cell.angle_beta   90.00
_cell.angle_gamma   90.00
#
_symmetry.space_group_name_H-M   'P 1'
#
loop_
_entity.id
_entity.type
_entity.pdbx_description
1 polymer ?
#
loop_
_entity_poly.entity_id
_entity_poly.type
_entity_poly.pdbx_seq_one_letter_code
_entity_poly.pdbx_strand_id
1 'polypeptide(L)'
;MSQGEIGSDEEALQRLTSTIVQKIGEGAQKTKSFFSSASIYRVPEELRKHKESAYTPCLISIGPLHQKDQHLQTPLQHVKMSYTNHLLSRLTAGIDDLESAEKTKFTVVEECLAELKTLVDDAKKCYAEEVTLDEEMMLIDGCFILELFYGYHTFTCMLYMRTVKFSNNIPFRGVGDI
;
A
#
# COMPACT_ATOMS: atom_id res chain seq x y z
N MET A 1 61.74 -35.41 17.12
CA MET A 1 61.61 -34.04 16.59
C MET A 1 60.20 -33.91 16.03
N SER A 2 59.30 -33.27 16.78
CA SER A 2 57.90 -33.03 16.41
C SER A 2 57.75 -31.53 16.17
N GLN A 3 57.69 -31.14 14.90
CA GLN A 3 57.25 -29.82 14.45
C GLN A 3 56.31 -30.10 13.28
N GLY A 4 55.00 -30.01 13.51
CA GLY A 4 54.01 -30.32 12.48
C GLY A 4 52.57 -29.91 12.79
N GLU A 5 52.20 -29.73 14.05
CA GLU A 5 50.78 -29.52 14.42
C GLU A 5 50.39 -28.06 14.67
N ILE A 6 51.34 -27.16 14.96
CA ILE A 6 51.05 -25.79 15.40
C ILE A 6 50.52 -24.88 14.27
N GLY A 7 50.90 -25.12 13.01
CA GLY A 7 50.51 -24.26 11.88
C GLY A 7 49.08 -24.50 11.36
N SER A 8 48.50 -25.68 11.59
CA SER A 8 47.17 -26.04 11.08
C SER A 8 46.04 -25.35 11.85
N ASP A 9 46.18 -25.26 13.17
CA ASP A 9 45.16 -24.67 14.04
C ASP A 9 45.14 -23.14 13.97
N GLU A 10 46.30 -22.52 13.75
CA GLU A 10 46.43 -21.06 13.58
C GLU A 10 45.81 -20.60 12.25
N GLU A 11 46.04 -21.32 11.15
CA GLU A 11 45.38 -21.06 9.88
C GLU A 11 43.86 -21.26 9.94
N ALA A 12 43.40 -22.29 10.66
CA ALA A 12 41.98 -22.56 10.85
C ALA A 12 41.30 -21.44 11.66
N LEU A 13 41.95 -20.97 12.73
CA LEU A 13 41.47 -19.85 13.54
C LEU A 13 41.42 -18.54 12.73
N GLN A 14 42.42 -18.30 11.88
CA GLN A 14 42.48 -17.11 11.03
C GLN A 14 41.39 -17.12 9.95
N ARG A 15 41.13 -18.28 9.32
CA ARG A 15 40.01 -18.48 8.39
C ARG A 15 38.65 -18.24 9.03
N LEU A 16 38.44 -18.78 10.24
CA LEU A 16 37.21 -18.59 10.99
C LEU A 16 37.00 -17.12 11.35
N THR A 17 38.06 -16.45 11.82
CA THR A 17 38.04 -15.03 12.18
C THR A 17 37.66 -14.16 10.98
N SER A 18 38.27 -14.40 9.81
CA SER A 18 37.94 -13.69 8.57
C SER A 18 36.46 -13.89 8.18
N THR A 19 35.97 -15.13 8.26
CA THR A 19 34.58 -15.46 7.96
C THR A 19 33.59 -14.75 8.89
N ILE A 20 33.90 -14.69 10.20
CA ILE A 20 33.04 -14.03 11.19
C ILE A 20 33.03 -12.52 10.96
N VAL A 21 34.19 -11.89 10.76
CA VAL A 21 34.29 -10.44 10.48
C VAL A 21 33.51 -10.08 9.21
N GLN A 22 33.62 -10.90 8.17
CA GLN A 22 32.85 -10.72 6.94
C GLN A 22 31.33 -10.79 7.20
N LYS A 23 30.85 -11.82 7.91
CA LYS A 23 29.43 -11.96 8.26
C LYS A 23 28.90 -10.80 9.13
N ILE A 24 29.72 -10.29 10.06
CA ILE A 24 29.38 -9.11 10.86
C ILE A 24 29.22 -7.88 9.97
N GLY A 25 30.18 -7.66 9.05
CA GLY A 25 30.13 -6.55 8.10
C GLY A 25 28.92 -6.62 7.16
N GLU A 26 28.67 -7.81 6.58
CA GLU A 26 27.51 -8.07 5.74
C GLU A 26 26.19 -7.86 6.51
N GLY A 27 26.09 -8.37 7.73
CA GLY A 27 24.93 -8.20 8.60
C GLY A 27 24.65 -6.73 8.92
N ALA A 28 25.70 -5.95 9.24
CA ALA A 28 25.59 -4.52 9.53
C ALA A 28 25.18 -3.69 8.30
N GLN A 29 25.73 -4.00 7.12
CA GLN A 29 25.35 -3.33 5.88
C GLN A 29 23.91 -3.68 5.47
N LYS A 30 23.54 -4.96 5.59
CA LYS A 30 22.19 -5.42 5.26
C LYS A 30 21.15 -4.78 6.17
N THR A 31 21.39 -4.73 7.48
CA THR A 31 20.50 -4.01 8.41
C THR A 31 20.40 -2.53 8.07
N LYS A 32 21.52 -1.83 7.81
CA LYS A 32 21.49 -0.41 7.45
C LYS A 32 20.67 -0.12 6.18
N SER A 33 20.84 -0.93 5.13
CA SER A 33 20.10 -0.81 3.87
C SER A 33 18.60 -1.11 4.04
N PHE A 34 18.30 -2.14 4.82
CA PHE A 34 16.93 -2.61 5.04
C PHE A 34 16.12 -1.64 5.92
N PHE A 35 16.72 -1.12 7.00
CA PHE A 35 16.06 -0.16 7.89
C PHE A 35 16.05 1.28 7.37
N SER A 36 16.87 1.65 6.37
CA SER A 36 16.86 3.02 5.85
C SER A 36 15.73 3.32 4.88
N SER A 37 15.02 2.31 4.36
CA SER A 37 13.98 2.46 3.33
C SER A 37 12.62 1.87 3.68
N ALA A 38 12.58 0.89 4.60
CA ALA A 38 11.31 0.32 5.05
C ALA A 38 10.48 1.33 5.85
N SER A 39 9.18 1.35 5.59
CA SER A 39 8.18 2.18 6.27
C SER A 39 6.93 1.41 6.68
N ILE A 40 6.76 0.17 6.19
CA ILE A 40 5.65 -0.72 6.47
C ILE A 40 6.20 -1.95 7.19
N TYR A 41 5.72 -2.19 8.40
CA TYR A 41 6.20 -3.25 9.28
C TYR A 41 5.04 -4.13 9.72
N ARG A 42 5.28 -5.44 9.87
CA ARG A 42 4.37 -6.27 10.66
C ARG A 42 4.38 -5.82 12.11
N VAL A 43 3.23 -5.96 12.75
CA VAL A 43 3.09 -5.74 14.18
C VAL A 43 3.88 -6.84 14.91
N PRO A 44 4.80 -6.48 15.84
CA PRO A 44 5.52 -7.44 16.66
C PRO A 44 4.59 -8.45 17.33
N GLU A 45 5.03 -9.72 17.39
CA GLU A 45 4.20 -10.83 17.87
C GLU A 45 3.77 -10.63 19.33
N GLU A 46 4.63 -10.02 20.15
CA GLU A 46 4.33 -9.68 21.54
C GLU A 46 3.16 -8.72 21.63
N LEU A 47 3.11 -7.67 20.80
CA LEU A 47 1.97 -6.75 20.76
C LEU A 47 0.72 -7.45 20.23
N ARG A 48 0.86 -8.27 19.18
CA ARG A 48 -0.23 -9.02 18.58
C ARG A 48 -0.88 -10.00 19.56
N LYS A 49 -0.09 -10.69 20.41
CA LYS A 49 -0.58 -11.61 21.45
C LYS A 49 -1.52 -10.95 22.46
N HIS A 50 -1.33 -9.66 22.75
CA HIS A 50 -2.21 -8.96 23.69
C HIS A 50 -3.60 -8.72 23.11
N LYS A 51 -3.72 -8.41 21.81
CA LYS A 51 -5.00 -8.18 21.14
C LYS A 51 -4.90 -8.40 19.63
N GLU A 52 -4.99 -9.63 19.20
CA GLU A 52 -4.81 -10.00 17.79
C GLU A 52 -5.82 -9.30 16.86
N SER A 53 -7.07 -9.17 17.29
CA SER A 53 -8.13 -8.54 16.51
C SER A 53 -7.92 -7.04 16.24
N ALA A 54 -7.09 -6.35 17.03
CA ALA A 54 -6.75 -4.95 16.78
C ALA A 54 -5.76 -4.79 15.62
N TYR A 55 -5.05 -5.86 15.26
CA TYR A 55 -4.00 -5.86 14.25
C TYR A 55 -4.32 -6.78 13.08
N THR A 56 -5.55 -7.28 13.01
CA THR A 56 -6.04 -8.13 11.93
C THR A 56 -7.16 -7.37 11.23
N PRO A 57 -7.03 -7.08 9.92
CA PRO A 57 -8.11 -6.45 9.19
C PRO A 57 -9.39 -7.29 9.32
N CYS A 58 -10.52 -6.62 9.57
CA CYS A 58 -11.80 -7.30 9.76
C CYS A 58 -12.58 -7.46 8.46
N LEU A 59 -12.39 -6.55 7.49
CA LEU A 59 -13.29 -6.40 6.34
C LEU A 59 -12.57 -6.52 5.00
N ILE A 60 -11.49 -5.77 4.83
CA ILE A 60 -10.81 -5.60 3.54
C ILE A 60 -9.31 -5.69 3.78
N SER A 61 -8.58 -6.34 2.87
CA SER A 61 -7.12 -6.35 2.87
C SER A 61 -6.62 -5.18 2.04
N ILE A 62 -5.61 -4.47 2.56
CA ILE A 62 -4.86 -3.45 1.84
C ILE A 62 -3.41 -3.90 1.81
N GLY A 63 -2.85 -4.03 0.62
CA GLY A 63 -1.50 -4.51 0.37
C GLY A 63 -1.32 -6.02 0.60
N PRO A 64 -0.08 -6.49 0.48
CA PRO A 64 0.27 -7.90 0.37
C PRO A 64 0.22 -8.65 1.71
N LEU A 65 0.35 -7.95 2.85
CA LEU A 65 0.56 -8.58 4.17
C LEU A 65 -0.61 -9.47 4.62
N HIS A 66 -1.83 -9.10 4.20
CA HIS A 66 -3.08 -9.76 4.55
C HIS A 66 -3.81 -10.31 3.31
N GLN A 67 -3.19 -10.27 2.13
CA GLN A 67 -3.82 -10.68 0.87
C GLN A 67 -4.25 -12.15 0.90
N LYS A 68 -3.50 -13.00 1.58
CA LYS A 68 -3.72 -14.46 1.65
C LYS A 68 -4.60 -14.89 2.82
N ASP A 69 -5.06 -13.94 3.64
CA ASP A 69 -5.86 -14.26 4.82
C ASP A 69 -7.25 -14.76 4.39
N GLN A 70 -7.56 -16.02 4.68
CA GLN A 70 -8.79 -16.66 4.21
C GLN A 70 -10.06 -15.97 4.73
N HIS A 71 -10.03 -15.42 5.95
CA HIS A 71 -11.18 -14.71 6.52
C HIS A 71 -11.47 -13.39 5.80
N LEU A 72 -10.52 -12.89 5.01
CA LEU A 72 -10.68 -11.69 4.19
C LEU A 72 -11.12 -12.01 2.77
N GLN A 73 -11.15 -13.27 2.34
CA GLN A 73 -11.63 -13.69 1.01
C GLN A 73 -13.17 -13.72 0.97
N THR A 74 -13.78 -12.59 1.32
CA THR A 74 -15.23 -12.40 1.37
C THR A 74 -15.68 -11.53 0.21
N PRO A 75 -16.98 -11.53 -0.14
CA PRO A 75 -17.53 -10.61 -1.14
C PRO A 75 -17.27 -9.13 -0.84
N LEU A 76 -16.92 -8.78 0.40
CA LEU A 76 -16.61 -7.41 0.81
C LEU A 76 -15.29 -6.91 0.20
N GLN A 77 -14.41 -7.79 -0.29
CA GLN A 77 -13.25 -7.37 -1.11
C GLN A 77 -13.68 -6.69 -2.41
N HIS A 78 -14.85 -7.02 -2.96
CA HIS A 78 -15.38 -6.39 -4.17
C HIS A 78 -15.75 -4.91 -3.93
N VAL A 79 -15.84 -4.46 -2.68
CA VAL A 79 -16.02 -3.04 -2.37
C VAL A 79 -14.87 -2.22 -2.96
N LYS A 80 -13.64 -2.74 -2.94
CA LYS A 80 -12.50 -2.05 -3.57
C LYS A 80 -12.72 -1.87 -5.07
N MET A 81 -13.16 -2.92 -5.76
CA MET A 81 -13.49 -2.85 -7.19
C MET A 81 -14.63 -1.85 -7.47
N SER A 82 -15.64 -1.79 -6.61
CA SER A 82 -16.72 -0.79 -6.74
C SER A 82 -16.19 0.64 -6.63
N TYR A 83 -15.28 0.91 -5.69
CA TYR A 83 -14.66 2.22 -5.53
C TYR A 83 -13.76 2.57 -6.70
N THR A 84 -12.96 1.61 -7.19
CA THR A 84 -12.17 1.78 -8.41
C THR A 84 -13.06 2.13 -9.60
N ASN A 85 -14.18 1.42 -9.79
CA ASN A 85 -15.12 1.74 -10.86
C ASN A 85 -15.78 3.12 -10.68
N HIS A 86 -16.09 3.54 -9.45
CA HIS A 86 -16.59 4.89 -9.19
C HIS A 86 -15.55 5.95 -9.57
N LEU A 87 -14.30 5.79 -9.14
CA LEU A 87 -13.21 6.70 -9.49
C LEU A 87 -13.06 6.83 -11.01
N LEU A 88 -12.99 5.70 -11.72
CA LEU A 88 -12.87 5.67 -13.17
C LEU A 88 -14.08 6.30 -13.86
N SER A 89 -15.29 6.06 -13.36
CA SER A 89 -16.53 6.65 -13.90
C SER A 89 -16.58 8.16 -13.72
N ARG A 90 -15.97 8.69 -12.64
CA ARG A 90 -15.84 10.13 -12.43
C ARG A 90 -14.87 10.78 -13.41
N LEU A 91 -13.79 10.11 -13.77
CA LEU A 91 -12.83 10.61 -14.77
C LEU A 91 -13.46 10.75 -16.16
N THR A 92 -14.50 9.95 -16.44
CA THR A 92 -15.25 9.98 -17.70
C THR A 92 -16.57 10.75 -17.59
N ALA A 93 -16.81 11.47 -16.50
CA ALA A 93 -18.04 12.23 -16.32
C ALA A 93 -18.08 13.40 -17.33
N GLY A 94 -18.93 13.27 -18.35
CA GLY A 94 -19.03 14.22 -19.47
C GLY A 94 -18.77 13.60 -20.84
N ILE A 95 -18.46 12.29 -20.91
CA ILE A 95 -18.47 11.53 -22.15
C ILE A 95 -19.85 10.87 -22.28
N ASP A 96 -20.67 11.38 -23.20
CA ASP A 96 -22.04 10.88 -23.41
C ASP A 96 -22.08 9.53 -24.16
N ASP A 97 -21.04 9.24 -24.93
CA ASP A 97 -20.87 7.99 -25.66
C ASP A 97 -20.25 6.91 -24.77
N LEU A 98 -20.97 5.80 -24.58
CA LEU A 98 -20.55 4.72 -23.70
C LEU A 98 -19.26 4.05 -24.18
N GLU A 99 -19.11 3.85 -25.49
CA GLU A 99 -17.93 3.20 -26.08
C GLU A 99 -16.67 4.04 -25.85
N SER A 100 -16.75 5.35 -26.07
CA SER A 100 -15.69 6.29 -25.78
C SER A 100 -15.36 6.33 -24.28
N ALA A 101 -16.35 6.30 -23.39
CA ALA A 101 -16.13 6.27 -21.95
C ALA A 101 -15.40 5.00 -21.51
N GLU A 102 -15.82 3.83 -22.00
CA GLU A 102 -15.15 2.55 -21.72
C GLU A 102 -13.71 2.53 -22.26
N LYS A 103 -13.48 3.06 -23.48
CA LYS A 103 -12.15 3.19 -24.05
C LYS A 103 -11.24 4.08 -23.20
N THR A 104 -11.75 5.23 -22.74
CA THR A 104 -10.99 6.11 -21.85
C THR A 104 -10.65 5.42 -20.54
N LYS A 105 -11.61 4.70 -19.91
CA LYS A 105 -11.33 3.92 -18.69
C LYS A 105 -10.22 2.90 -18.92
N PHE A 106 -10.27 2.18 -20.05
CA PHE A 106 -9.26 1.20 -20.41
C PHE A 106 -7.87 1.84 -20.53
N THR A 107 -7.75 2.94 -21.29
CA THR A 107 -6.47 3.64 -21.47
C THR A 107 -5.90 4.15 -20.15
N VAL A 108 -6.73 4.73 -19.27
CA VAL A 108 -6.28 5.19 -17.95
C VAL A 108 -5.73 4.04 -17.11
N VAL A 109 -6.42 2.89 -17.11
CA VAL A 109 -5.95 1.69 -16.38
C VAL A 109 -4.65 1.17 -16.98
N GLU A 110 -4.52 1.15 -18.31
CA GLU A 110 -3.30 0.71 -19.00
C GLU A 110 -2.10 1.59 -18.65
N GLU A 111 -2.26 2.92 -18.69
CA GLU A 111 -1.23 3.89 -18.30
C GLU A 111 -0.84 3.72 -16.82
N CYS A 112 -1.82 3.58 -15.94
CA CYS A 112 -1.57 3.35 -14.52
C CYS A 112 -0.79 2.06 -14.27
N LEU A 113 -1.14 0.96 -14.95
CA LEU A 113 -0.43 -0.31 -14.85
C LEU A 113 1.00 -0.21 -15.40
N ALA A 114 1.22 0.52 -16.49
CA ALA A 114 2.55 0.75 -17.04
C ALA A 114 3.45 1.48 -16.03
N GLU A 115 2.94 2.55 -15.42
CA GLU A 115 3.66 3.29 -14.38
C GLU A 115 3.91 2.44 -13.13
N LEU A 116 2.88 1.74 -12.63
CA LEU A 116 2.99 0.88 -11.45
C LEU A 116 4.09 -0.16 -11.59
N LYS A 117 4.23 -0.79 -12.77
CA LYS A 117 5.30 -1.77 -13.03
C LYS A 117 6.70 -1.21 -12.81
N THR A 118 6.92 0.07 -13.13
CA THR A 118 8.21 0.72 -12.91
C THR A 118 8.50 0.95 -11.42
N LEU A 119 7.45 1.02 -10.59
CA LEU A 119 7.52 1.33 -9.16
C LEU A 119 7.46 0.11 -8.26
N VAL A 120 7.12 -1.08 -8.77
CA VAL A 120 6.94 -2.31 -7.96
C VAL A 120 8.15 -2.59 -7.09
N ASP A 121 9.36 -2.52 -7.63
CA ASP A 121 10.57 -2.86 -6.87
C ASP A 121 10.92 -1.82 -5.81
N ASP A 122 10.57 -0.55 -6.02
CA ASP A 122 10.70 0.48 -5.01
C ASP A 122 9.63 0.33 -3.92
N ALA A 123 8.40 -0.01 -4.31
CA ALA A 123 7.32 -0.29 -3.36
C ALA A 123 7.64 -1.49 -2.47
N LYS A 124 8.32 -2.54 -2.98
CA LYS A 124 8.78 -3.68 -2.16
C LYS A 124 9.74 -3.24 -1.06
N LYS A 125 10.62 -2.26 -1.32
CA LYS A 125 11.58 -1.73 -0.34
C LYS A 125 10.90 -1.01 0.83
N CYS A 126 9.65 -0.55 0.64
CA CYS A 126 8.87 0.03 1.72
C CYS A 126 8.44 -1.02 2.76
N TYR A 127 8.45 -2.32 2.45
CA TYR A 127 8.12 -3.37 3.40
C TYR A 127 9.36 -3.87 4.13
N ALA A 128 9.25 -4.00 5.45
CA ALA A 128 10.28 -4.57 6.31
C ALA A 128 10.35 -6.11 6.24
N GLU A 129 9.62 -6.74 5.34
CA GLU A 129 9.72 -8.16 5.04
C GLU A 129 9.67 -8.36 3.54
N GLU A 130 10.20 -9.48 3.06
CA GLU A 130 10.10 -9.81 1.64
C GLU A 130 8.65 -10.10 1.28
N VAL A 131 8.09 -9.29 0.38
CA VAL A 131 6.71 -9.40 -0.06
C VAL A 131 6.64 -9.62 -1.57
N THR A 132 5.65 -10.39 -1.99
CA THR A 132 5.22 -10.43 -3.38
C THR A 132 4.16 -9.34 -3.57
N LEU A 133 4.48 -8.34 -4.36
CA LEU A 133 3.50 -7.35 -4.82
C LEU A 133 2.93 -7.80 -6.15
N ASP A 134 1.63 -7.59 -6.31
CA ASP A 134 0.87 -7.81 -7.53
C ASP A 134 0.31 -6.45 -7.98
N GLU A 135 0.51 -6.12 -9.26
CA GLU A 135 0.14 -4.83 -9.82
C GLU A 135 -1.38 -4.62 -9.80
N GLU A 136 -2.16 -5.68 -9.98
CA GLU A 136 -3.63 -5.61 -9.89
C GLU A 136 -4.05 -5.20 -8.48
N MET A 137 -3.51 -5.87 -7.45
CA MET A 137 -3.72 -5.48 -6.05
C MET A 137 -3.31 -4.03 -5.79
N MET A 138 -2.12 -3.59 -6.24
CA MET A 138 -1.66 -2.22 -6.02
C MET A 138 -2.58 -1.18 -6.65
N LEU A 139 -3.02 -1.42 -7.89
CA LEU A 139 -3.94 -0.54 -8.59
C LEU A 139 -5.29 -0.45 -7.87
N ILE A 140 -5.90 -1.59 -7.57
CA ILE A 140 -7.21 -1.66 -6.93
C ILE A 140 -7.18 -1.02 -5.53
N ASP A 141 -6.15 -1.31 -4.73
CA ASP A 141 -6.00 -0.74 -3.39
C ASP A 141 -5.75 0.76 -3.43
N GLY A 142 -4.89 1.22 -4.36
CA GLY A 142 -4.62 2.64 -4.58
C GLY A 142 -5.89 3.41 -4.98
N CYS A 143 -6.62 2.91 -5.98
CA CYS A 143 -7.88 3.51 -6.41
C CYS A 143 -8.94 3.51 -5.29
N PHE A 144 -9.03 2.43 -4.53
CA PHE A 144 -9.93 2.36 -3.37
C PHE A 144 -9.62 3.44 -2.34
N ILE A 145 -8.35 3.61 -1.95
CA ILE A 145 -7.92 4.62 -0.97
C ILE A 145 -8.21 6.04 -1.49
N LEU A 146 -7.88 6.31 -2.76
CA LEU A 146 -8.12 7.60 -3.38
C LEU A 146 -9.61 7.97 -3.40
N GLU A 147 -10.47 7.06 -3.86
CA GLU A 147 -11.92 7.30 -3.91
C GLU A 147 -12.51 7.39 -2.49
N LEU A 148 -12.02 6.60 -1.53
CA LEU A 148 -12.45 6.68 -0.13
C LEU A 148 -12.19 8.06 0.46
N PHE A 149 -10.99 8.60 0.28
CA PHE A 149 -10.65 9.93 0.78
C PHE A 149 -11.38 11.03 0.00
N TYR A 150 -11.53 10.88 -1.32
CA TYR A 150 -12.29 11.82 -2.13
C TYR A 150 -13.75 11.89 -1.71
N GLY A 151 -14.40 10.73 -1.52
CA GLY A 151 -15.78 10.62 -1.06
C GLY A 151 -15.97 11.23 0.33
N TYR A 152 -15.05 10.95 1.26
CA TYR A 152 -15.08 11.52 2.61
C TYR A 152 -14.94 13.04 2.60
N HIS A 153 -13.99 13.58 1.83
CA HIS A 153 -13.80 15.02 1.69
C HIS A 153 -15.05 15.69 1.11
N THR A 154 -15.61 15.14 0.03
CA THR A 154 -16.80 15.69 -0.63
C THR A 154 -18.01 15.67 0.31
N PHE A 155 -18.21 14.57 1.05
CA PHE A 155 -19.27 14.47 2.04
C PHE A 155 -19.12 15.51 3.17
N THR A 156 -17.90 15.66 3.70
CA THR A 156 -17.60 16.63 4.77
C THR A 156 -17.79 18.06 4.29
N CYS A 157 -17.31 18.41 3.08
CA CYS A 157 -17.54 19.72 2.49
C CYS A 157 -19.02 20.00 2.25
N MET A 158 -19.81 19.02 1.78
CA MET A 158 -21.25 19.19 1.62
C MET A 158 -21.96 19.41 2.96
N LEU A 159 -21.58 18.67 4.01
CA LEU A 159 -22.12 18.89 5.35
C LEU A 159 -21.74 20.26 5.90
N TYR A 160 -20.48 20.67 5.75
CA TYR A 160 -20.00 21.99 6.16
C TYR A 160 -20.71 23.12 5.41
N MET A 161 -20.87 23.01 4.09
CA MET A 161 -21.63 23.98 3.30
C MET A 161 -23.11 24.00 3.70
N ARG A 162 -23.70 22.85 4.05
CA ARG A 162 -25.09 22.76 4.55
C ARG A 162 -25.25 23.40 5.93
N THR A 163 -24.32 23.18 6.85
CA THR A 163 -24.36 23.80 8.19
C THR A 163 -24.10 25.30 8.10
N VAL A 164 -23.15 25.76 7.28
CA VAL A 164 -22.93 27.20 7.04
C VAL A 164 -24.14 27.86 6.38
N LYS A 165 -24.79 27.20 5.41
CA LYS A 165 -26.06 27.69 4.81
C LYS A 165 -27.19 27.75 5.84
N PHE A 166 -27.28 26.76 6.74
CA PHE A 166 -28.28 26.73 7.81
C PHE A 166 -28.03 27.83 8.86
N SER A 167 -26.78 28.07 9.25
CA SER A 167 -26.41 29.12 10.21
C SER A 167 -26.57 30.54 9.65
N ASN A 168 -26.42 30.73 8.34
CA ASN A 168 -26.47 32.07 7.73
C ASN A 168 -27.84 32.49 7.18
N ASN A 169 -28.85 31.61 7.20
CA ASN A 169 -30.24 31.92 6.85
C ASN A 169 -30.40 32.85 5.62
N ILE A 170 -29.60 32.63 4.57
CA ILE A 170 -29.62 33.49 3.37
C ILE A 170 -30.80 33.03 2.50
N PRO A 171 -31.86 33.84 2.35
CA PRO A 171 -32.96 33.46 1.48
C PRO A 171 -32.49 33.58 0.02
N PHE A 172 -32.76 32.54 -0.76
CA PHE A 172 -32.72 32.62 -2.22
C PHE A 172 -33.74 33.70 -2.65
N ARG A 173 -33.26 34.90 -2.96
CA ARG A 173 -34.07 35.88 -3.68
C ARG A 173 -34.08 35.42 -5.13
N GLY A 174 -35.15 34.71 -5.51
CA GLY A 174 -35.42 34.38 -6.90
C GLY A 174 -35.37 35.65 -7.72
N VAL A 175 -34.57 35.64 -8.78
CA VAL A 175 -34.63 36.66 -9.82
C VAL A 175 -35.93 36.38 -10.57
N GLY A 176 -36.95 37.16 -10.23
CA GLY A 176 -38.21 37.21 -10.94
C GLY A 176 -38.05 37.93 -12.26
N ASP A 177 -38.79 37.42 -13.24
CA ASP A 177 -39.27 38.03 -14.48
C ASP A 177 -39.14 39.56 -14.56
N ILE A 178 -38.33 40.02 -15.53
CA ILE A 178 -38.64 41.14 -16.43
C ILE A 178 -38.08 40.78 -17.82
#